data_AF-A0A815NLM6-F1
#
_entry.id   AF-A0A815NLM6-F1
#
_cell.length_a   1.000
_cell.length_b   1.000
_cell.length_c   1.000
_cell.angle_alpha   90.00
_cell.angle_beta   90.00
_cell.angle_gamma   90.00
#
_symmetry.space_group_name_H-M   'P 1'
#
loop_
_entity.id
_entity.type
_entity.pdbx_description
1 polymer ?
#
loop_
_entity_poly.entity_id
_entity_poly.type
_entity_poly.pdbx_seq_one_letter_code
_entity_poly.pdbx_strand_id
1 'polypeptide(L)'
;MEGRGGQDNINNNLPVNPLVDLTQKDWWFQHYQGCDKEPPADGDYLELPAGGSFTVEIATNRAFTTFGHNKNFNGYFGGPQELEYTPWGCVSYPNLHTPNQTLAPGTVFAISYQNSIDKVTPENLVVFTVRYKTPWQRVTSYDVPKDLPSCPPGGCTCAWG
;
A
#
# COMPACT_ATOMS: atom_id res chain seq x y z
N MET A 1 6.04 10.39 21.92
CA MET A 1 5.04 10.23 20.87
C MET A 1 5.18 11.41 19.94
N GLU A 2 6.03 11.33 18.92
CA GLU A 2 6.20 12.39 17.92
C GLU A 2 7.02 11.79 16.76
N GLY A 3 6.32 11.09 15.86
CA GLY A 3 6.79 10.82 14.51
C GLY A 3 5.87 11.56 13.56
N ARG A 4 5.90 12.89 13.63
CA ARG A 4 5.23 13.73 12.62
C ARG A 4 6.08 13.65 11.35
N GLY A 5 5.41 13.58 10.21
CA GLY A 5 5.98 13.31 8.88
C GLY A 5 7.25 14.09 8.51
N GLY A 6 8.00 13.54 7.55
CA GLY A 6 9.14 14.20 6.90
C GLY A 6 10.52 13.67 7.25
N GLN A 7 10.61 12.65 8.12
CA GLN A 7 11.87 11.98 8.42
C GLN A 7 11.99 10.67 7.65
N ASP A 8 13.14 10.48 6.98
CA ASP A 8 13.52 9.21 6.37
C ASP A 8 13.79 8.15 7.46
N ASN A 9 12.71 7.61 8.03
CA ASN A 9 12.75 6.61 9.08
C ASN A 9 12.65 5.21 8.47
N ILE A 10 13.72 4.43 8.58
CA ILE A 10 13.76 3.04 8.11
C ILE A 10 12.82 2.16 8.94
N ASN A 11 12.73 2.39 10.25
CA ASN A 11 11.81 1.71 11.14
C ASN A 11 10.46 2.44 11.18
N ASN A 12 9.80 2.52 10.03
CA ASN A 12 8.51 3.17 9.90
C ASN A 12 7.40 2.13 9.71
N ASN A 13 6.51 2.05 10.69
CA ASN A 13 5.26 1.29 10.65
C ASN A 13 4.02 2.19 10.81
N LEU A 14 4.18 3.52 10.69
CA LEU A 14 3.07 4.44 10.83
C LEU A 14 1.95 4.19 9.79
N PRO A 15 2.27 3.98 8.49
CA PRO A 15 1.24 3.79 7.45
C PRO A 15 0.55 2.41 7.50
N VAL A 16 1.03 1.47 8.31
CA VAL A 16 0.47 0.11 8.36
C VAL A 16 -0.65 -0.04 9.39
N ASN A 17 -0.84 0.97 10.27
CA ASN A 17 -1.89 0.92 11.28
C ASN A 17 -3.27 1.01 10.61
N PRO A 18 -4.24 0.17 11.04
CA PRO A 18 -5.57 0.21 10.48
C PRO A 18 -6.27 1.54 10.82
N LEU A 19 -7.03 2.07 9.86
CA LEU A 19 -7.83 3.28 10.02
C LEU A 19 -9.25 2.89 10.41
N VAL A 20 -9.57 2.98 11.71
CA VAL A 20 -10.85 2.54 12.29
C VAL A 20 -11.41 3.65 13.18
N ASP A 21 -12.74 3.82 13.17
CA ASP A 21 -13.46 4.84 13.96
C ASP A 21 -12.99 6.28 13.72
N LEU A 22 -12.59 6.58 12.49
CA LEU A 22 -12.13 7.90 12.04
C LEU A 22 -13.17 8.59 11.14
N THR A 23 -13.19 9.93 11.17
CA THR A 23 -13.97 10.68 10.18
C THR A 23 -13.34 10.53 8.79
N GLN A 24 -14.12 10.76 7.72
CA GLN A 24 -13.57 10.75 6.36
C GLN A 24 -12.35 11.65 6.23
N LYS A 25 -12.40 12.85 6.79
CA LYS A 25 -11.26 13.77 6.77
C LYS A 25 -10.00 13.16 7.38
N ASP A 26 -10.13 12.33 8.41
CA ASP A 26 -8.99 11.76 9.15
C ASP A 26 -8.44 10.50 8.48
N TRP A 27 -9.29 9.63 7.91
CA TRP A 27 -8.79 8.41 7.25
C TRP A 27 -8.38 8.65 5.78
N TRP A 28 -8.94 9.65 5.11
CA TRP A 28 -8.64 9.92 3.70
C TRP A 28 -7.15 10.16 3.49
N PHE A 29 -6.53 9.36 2.61
CA PHE A 29 -5.08 9.36 2.37
C PHE A 29 -4.22 9.36 3.63
N GLN A 30 -4.64 8.63 4.67
CA GLN A 30 -3.88 8.51 5.93
C GLN A 30 -3.65 9.87 6.62
N HIS A 31 -4.57 10.83 6.51
CA HIS A 31 -4.44 12.18 7.11
C HIS A 31 -4.16 12.16 8.62
N TYR A 32 -4.79 11.23 9.35
CA TYR A 32 -4.57 11.02 10.78
C TYR A 32 -3.09 10.70 11.09
N GLN A 33 -2.43 9.94 10.21
CA GLN A 33 -1.00 9.65 10.28
C GLN A 33 -0.13 10.76 9.68
N GLY A 34 -0.73 11.74 9.00
CA GLY A 34 -0.05 12.86 8.35
C GLY A 34 0.68 12.50 7.05
N CYS A 35 0.38 11.34 6.44
CA CYS A 35 1.06 10.92 5.20
C CYS A 35 0.73 11.83 4.00
N ASP A 36 -0.45 12.45 4.00
CA ASP A 36 -0.87 13.40 2.97
C ASP A 36 -0.09 14.72 2.98
N LYS A 37 0.70 14.98 4.03
CA LYS A 37 1.53 16.19 4.17
C LYS A 37 2.98 15.97 3.73
N GLU A 38 3.35 14.74 3.40
CA GLU A 38 4.71 14.33 3.02
C GLU A 38 4.68 13.70 1.62
N PRO A 39 4.58 14.52 0.56
CA PRO A 39 4.58 13.99 -0.80
C PRO A 39 5.90 13.29 -1.13
N PRO A 40 5.90 12.33 -2.09
CA PRO A 40 7.14 11.80 -2.63
C PRO A 40 7.99 12.91 -3.26
N ALA A 41 9.27 12.63 -3.51
CA ALA A 41 10.15 13.59 -4.18
C ALA A 41 9.67 13.84 -5.63
N ASP A 42 9.92 15.05 -6.13
CA ASP A 42 9.57 15.42 -7.50
C ASP A 42 10.21 14.44 -8.50
N GLY A 43 9.37 13.85 -9.36
CA GLY A 43 9.82 12.88 -10.37
C GLY A 43 9.73 11.41 -9.94
N ASP A 44 9.46 11.13 -8.67
CA ASP A 44 9.26 9.75 -8.20
C ASP A 44 7.82 9.30 -8.45
N TYR A 45 7.64 8.45 -9.46
CA TYR A 45 6.36 7.88 -9.84
C TYR A 45 6.37 6.35 -9.79
N LEU A 46 5.22 5.78 -9.45
CA LEU A 46 4.93 4.39 -9.74
C LEU A 46 4.48 4.27 -11.20
N GLU A 47 5.29 3.63 -12.03
CA GLU A 47 4.99 3.45 -13.45
C GLU A 47 3.93 2.36 -13.67
N LEU A 48 2.91 2.70 -14.46
CA LEU A 48 1.79 1.82 -14.79
C LEU A 48 1.82 1.47 -16.29
N PRO A 49 2.52 0.40 -16.71
CA PRO A 49 2.62 0.04 -18.12
C PRO A 49 1.29 -0.55 -18.62
N ALA A 50 0.56 0.18 -19.46
CA ALA A 50 -0.72 -0.26 -20.00
C ALA A 50 -0.63 -1.64 -20.68
N GLY A 51 -1.48 -2.58 -20.27
CA GLY A 51 -1.49 -3.97 -20.75
C GLY A 51 -0.36 -4.85 -20.20
N GLY A 52 0.49 -4.30 -19.34
CA GLY A 52 1.52 -5.02 -18.61
C GLY A 52 1.13 -5.22 -17.14
N SER A 53 2.16 -5.28 -16.29
CA SER A 53 2.01 -5.40 -14.84
C SER A 53 3.05 -4.52 -14.14
N PHE A 54 2.72 -4.02 -12.95
CA PHE A 54 3.68 -3.38 -12.05
C PHE A 54 3.81 -4.20 -10.77
N THR A 55 4.94 -4.05 -10.10
CA THR A 55 5.25 -4.78 -8.86
C THR A 55 5.48 -3.79 -7.74
N VAL A 56 4.86 -4.06 -6.58
CA VAL A 56 5.01 -3.27 -5.35
C VAL A 56 5.48 -4.15 -4.20
N GLU A 57 5.94 -3.51 -3.15
CA GLU A 57 6.29 -4.14 -1.89
C GLU A 57 5.27 -3.79 -0.82
N ILE A 58 4.71 -4.81 -0.18
CA ILE A 58 3.73 -4.65 0.90
C ILE A 58 4.27 -5.34 2.15
N ALA A 59 4.45 -4.57 3.23
CA ALA A 59 5.18 -5.01 4.41
C ALA A 59 4.57 -4.45 5.70
N THR A 60 4.80 -5.14 6.82
CA THR A 60 4.43 -4.67 8.18
C THR A 60 5.27 -3.49 8.67
N ASN A 61 6.43 -3.25 8.05
CA ASN A 61 7.32 -2.13 8.35
C ASN A 61 8.18 -1.84 7.12
N ARG A 62 8.52 -0.56 6.90
CA ARG A 62 9.41 -0.13 5.83
C ARG A 62 10.76 -0.83 5.84
N ALA A 63 11.29 -1.20 7.02
CA ALA A 63 12.57 -1.89 7.18
C ALA A 63 12.64 -3.24 6.44
N PHE A 64 11.49 -3.84 6.10
CA PHE A 64 11.40 -5.11 5.40
C PHE A 64 11.20 -4.95 3.88
N THR A 65 11.32 -3.74 3.36
CA THR A 65 11.26 -3.43 1.93
C THR A 65 12.64 -3.10 1.37
N THR A 66 12.74 -2.82 0.07
CA THR A 66 13.99 -2.31 -0.54
C THR A 66 14.45 -0.95 0.00
N PHE A 67 13.57 -0.22 0.71
CA PHE A 67 13.92 0.99 1.46
C PHE A 67 14.55 0.70 2.83
N GLY A 68 14.59 -0.57 3.26
CA GLY A 68 15.24 -1.00 4.49
C GLY A 68 16.73 -1.34 4.33
N HIS A 69 17.34 -1.79 5.43
CA HIS A 69 18.75 -2.20 5.43
C HIS A 69 18.97 -3.51 4.64
N ASN A 70 18.06 -4.48 4.77
CA ASN A 70 18.14 -5.75 4.06
C ASN A 70 17.18 -5.75 2.86
N LYS A 71 17.72 -5.39 1.69
CA LYS A 71 16.97 -5.32 0.43
C LYS A 71 16.47 -6.69 -0.07
N ASN A 72 17.02 -7.79 0.46
CA ASN A 72 16.72 -9.15 0.03
C ASN A 72 15.80 -9.90 1.01
N PHE A 73 15.14 -9.17 1.93
CA PHE A 73 14.22 -9.78 2.87
C PHE A 73 13.06 -10.49 2.14
N ASN A 74 12.76 -11.75 2.43
CA ASN A 74 11.87 -12.59 1.61
C ASN A 74 10.76 -13.29 2.40
N GLY A 75 10.29 -12.70 3.51
CA GLY A 75 9.20 -13.28 4.28
C GLY A 75 7.80 -12.82 3.87
N TYR A 76 6.77 -13.44 4.46
CA TYR A 76 5.36 -13.19 4.15
C TYR A 76 4.97 -11.77 4.54
N PHE A 77 4.38 -11.01 3.62
CA PHE A 77 3.95 -9.61 3.84
C PHE A 77 5.01 -8.77 4.58
N GLY A 78 6.27 -8.94 4.19
CA GLY A 78 7.40 -8.26 4.82
C GLY A 78 7.51 -8.55 6.33
N GLY A 79 7.04 -9.70 6.82
CA GLY A 79 7.30 -10.25 8.14
C GLY A 79 8.20 -11.49 8.06
N PRO A 80 8.37 -12.29 9.12
CA PRO A 80 9.23 -13.49 9.10
C PRO A 80 8.86 -14.51 8.01
N GLN A 81 9.75 -15.47 7.77
CA GLN A 81 9.49 -16.63 6.91
C GLN A 81 8.56 -17.66 7.57
N GLU A 82 8.45 -17.66 8.89
CA GLU A 82 7.58 -18.57 9.63
C GLU A 82 6.33 -17.83 10.10
N LEU A 83 5.17 -18.46 9.91
CA LEU A 83 3.89 -17.92 10.35
C LEU A 83 3.57 -18.46 11.74
N GLU A 84 3.24 -17.57 12.65
CA GLU A 84 2.61 -17.93 13.91
C GLU A 84 1.10 -17.83 13.79
N TYR A 85 0.38 -18.66 14.55
CA TYR A 85 -1.07 -18.73 14.52
C TYR A 85 -1.68 -18.53 15.90
N THR A 86 -2.83 -17.87 15.94
CA THR A 86 -3.69 -17.85 17.13
C THR A 86 -4.29 -19.25 17.37
N PRO A 87 -4.79 -19.53 18.59
CA PRO A 87 -5.52 -20.77 18.86
C PRO A 87 -6.75 -21.00 17.97
N TRP A 88 -7.28 -19.93 17.36
CA TRP A 88 -8.43 -19.95 16.45
C TRP A 88 -8.02 -20.12 14.97
N GLY A 89 -6.73 -20.30 14.69
CA GLY A 89 -6.21 -20.61 13.36
C GLY A 89 -5.91 -19.41 12.47
N CYS A 90 -5.99 -18.17 12.98
CA CYS A 90 -5.59 -16.98 12.21
C CYS A 90 -4.08 -16.74 12.32
N VAL A 91 -3.43 -16.25 11.27
CA VAL A 91 -2.04 -15.83 11.35
C VAL A 91 -1.91 -14.65 12.33
N SER A 92 -1.14 -14.83 13.40
CA SER A 92 -0.86 -13.81 14.43
C SER A 92 0.44 -13.04 14.17
N TYR A 93 1.42 -13.68 13.55
CA TYR A 93 2.70 -13.04 13.23
C TYR A 93 3.24 -13.51 11.87
N PRO A 94 3.47 -12.59 10.90
CA PRO A 94 2.96 -11.22 10.90
C PRO A 94 1.42 -11.23 10.93
N ASN A 95 0.78 -10.24 11.57
CA ASN A 95 -0.68 -10.20 11.62
C ASN A 95 -1.26 -9.91 10.22
N LEU A 96 -1.70 -10.97 9.52
CA LEU A 96 -2.23 -10.91 8.16
C LEU A 96 -3.76 -10.80 8.11
N HIS A 97 -4.43 -10.84 9.26
CA HIS A 97 -5.89 -10.85 9.34
C HIS A 97 -6.57 -11.94 8.49
N THR A 98 -5.89 -13.08 8.31
CA THR A 98 -6.41 -14.25 7.60
C THR A 98 -5.82 -15.54 8.19
N PRO A 99 -6.54 -16.68 8.15
CA PRO A 99 -5.97 -17.98 8.49
C PRO A 99 -5.01 -18.54 7.42
N ASN A 100 -5.15 -18.15 6.15
CA ASN A 100 -4.25 -18.59 5.08
C ASN A 100 -4.44 -17.75 3.80
N GLN A 101 -3.55 -17.92 2.83
CA GLN A 101 -3.60 -17.18 1.56
C GLN A 101 -4.95 -17.30 0.83
N THR A 102 -5.57 -18.47 0.84
CA THR A 102 -6.81 -18.69 0.08
C THR A 102 -8.00 -17.92 0.64
N LEU A 103 -7.93 -17.53 1.91
CA LEU A 103 -8.94 -16.76 2.62
C LEU A 103 -8.56 -15.28 2.78
N ALA A 104 -7.43 -14.84 2.22
CA ALA A 104 -7.10 -13.42 2.16
C ALA A 104 -8.06 -12.69 1.19
N PRO A 105 -8.65 -11.55 1.60
CA PRO A 105 -9.77 -10.91 0.90
C PRO A 105 -9.40 -10.34 -0.48
N GLY A 106 -8.12 -10.06 -0.71
CA GLY A 106 -7.64 -9.34 -1.87
C GLY A 106 -7.44 -7.85 -1.58
N THR A 107 -6.68 -7.20 -2.44
CA THR A 107 -6.32 -5.79 -2.37
C THR A 107 -6.42 -5.18 -3.75
N VAL A 108 -6.53 -3.85 -3.80
CA VAL A 108 -6.78 -3.11 -5.03
C VAL A 108 -5.80 -1.96 -5.18
N PHE A 109 -5.63 -1.51 -6.42
CA PHE A 109 -5.18 -0.15 -6.69
C PHE A 109 -6.29 0.63 -7.38
N ALA A 110 -6.50 1.84 -6.91
CA ALA A 110 -7.39 2.82 -7.50
C ALA A 110 -6.59 4.02 -8.01
N ILE A 111 -7.13 4.70 -9.02
CA ILE A 111 -6.49 5.82 -9.70
C ILE A 111 -7.47 6.99 -9.80
N SER A 112 -6.95 8.20 -9.60
CA SER A 112 -7.62 9.47 -9.89
C SER A 112 -6.73 10.29 -10.82
N TYR A 113 -7.30 10.80 -11.91
CA TYR A 113 -6.60 11.62 -12.91
C TYR A 113 -6.36 13.07 -12.44
N GLN A 114 -6.21 13.25 -11.13
CA GLN A 114 -5.81 14.50 -10.50
C GLN A 114 -4.33 14.44 -10.10
N ASN A 115 -3.61 15.51 -10.39
CA ASN A 115 -2.20 15.67 -10.07
C ASN A 115 -1.94 16.09 -8.61
N SER A 116 -2.99 16.43 -7.86
CA SER A 116 -2.90 16.92 -6.49
C SER A 116 -3.90 16.19 -5.61
N ILE A 117 -3.42 15.72 -4.45
CA ILE A 117 -4.17 14.84 -3.54
C ILE A 117 -5.42 15.51 -2.95
N ASP A 118 -5.42 16.83 -2.80
CA ASP A 118 -6.54 17.64 -2.31
C ASP A 118 -7.74 17.66 -3.27
N LYS A 119 -7.51 17.32 -4.53
CA LYS A 119 -8.56 17.18 -5.55
C LYS A 119 -9.06 15.76 -5.71
N VAL A 120 -8.44 14.78 -5.04
CA VAL A 120 -8.87 13.39 -5.09
C VAL A 120 -10.03 13.19 -4.12
N THR A 121 -11.15 12.71 -4.64
CA THR A 121 -12.37 12.45 -3.89
C THR A 121 -12.78 10.99 -4.06
N PRO A 122 -13.62 10.43 -3.17
CA PRO A 122 -14.14 9.07 -3.34
C PRO A 122 -14.78 8.83 -4.71
N GLU A 123 -15.43 9.84 -5.28
CA GLU A 123 -16.16 9.75 -6.54
C GLU A 123 -15.24 9.73 -7.77
N ASN A 124 -14.01 10.27 -7.64
CA ASN A 124 -13.05 10.33 -8.75
C ASN A 124 -11.90 9.33 -8.61
N LEU A 125 -11.91 8.49 -7.58
CA LEU A 125 -10.94 7.44 -7.32
C LEU A 125 -11.51 6.09 -7.77
N VAL A 126 -11.02 5.58 -8.90
CA VAL A 126 -11.58 4.39 -9.57
C VAL A 126 -10.63 3.21 -9.45
N VAL A 127 -11.13 2.07 -8.97
CA VAL A 127 -10.37 0.80 -8.96
C VAL A 127 -10.08 0.37 -10.40
N PHE A 128 -8.79 0.26 -10.75
CA PHE A 128 -8.37 -0.18 -12.08
C PHE A 128 -7.76 -1.58 -12.09
N THR A 129 -7.32 -2.08 -10.92
CA THR A 129 -6.75 -3.41 -10.79
C THR A 129 -7.02 -4.02 -9.42
N VAL A 130 -7.16 -5.34 -9.40
CA VAL A 130 -7.45 -6.14 -8.22
C VAL A 130 -6.45 -7.29 -8.19
N ARG A 131 -5.90 -7.57 -7.01
CA ARG A 131 -5.18 -8.81 -6.75
C ARG A 131 -5.95 -9.60 -5.70
N TYR A 132 -6.38 -10.80 -6.06
CA TYR A 132 -7.02 -11.71 -5.11
C TYR A 132 -5.97 -12.33 -4.19
N LYS A 133 -6.41 -12.80 -3.02
CA LYS A 133 -5.57 -13.57 -2.09
C LYS A 133 -4.34 -12.79 -1.60
N THR A 134 -4.54 -11.49 -1.41
CA THR A 134 -3.59 -10.53 -0.82
C THR A 134 -4.27 -9.83 0.36
N PRO A 135 -3.48 -9.23 1.28
CA PRO A 135 -2.03 -9.35 1.39
C PRO A 135 -1.55 -10.77 1.74
N TRP A 136 -0.38 -11.16 1.22
CA TRP A 136 0.25 -12.45 1.59
C TRP A 136 1.76 -12.45 1.33
N GLN A 137 2.19 -12.16 0.11
CA GLN A 137 3.60 -12.03 -0.26
C GLN A 137 4.04 -10.57 -0.15
N ARG A 138 5.31 -10.34 0.21
CA ARG A 138 5.89 -8.98 0.20
C ARG A 138 5.85 -8.38 -1.19
N VAL A 139 6.45 -9.10 -2.14
CA VAL A 139 6.52 -8.68 -3.55
C VAL A 139 5.25 -9.13 -4.24
N THR A 140 4.43 -8.17 -4.64
CA THR A 140 3.13 -8.44 -5.25
C THR A 140 2.99 -7.67 -6.55
N SER A 141 2.60 -8.37 -7.62
CA SER A 141 2.36 -7.78 -8.93
C SER A 141 0.87 -7.60 -9.19
N TYR A 142 0.53 -6.51 -9.87
CA TYR A 142 -0.82 -6.14 -10.27
C TYR A 142 -0.83 -5.88 -11.77
N ASP A 143 -1.89 -6.33 -12.43
CA ASP A 143 -2.05 -6.21 -13.87
C ASP A 143 -2.67 -4.86 -14.23
N VAL A 144 -2.18 -4.21 -15.27
CA VAL A 144 -2.68 -2.90 -15.73
C VAL A 144 -3.58 -3.12 -16.94
N PRO A 145 -4.81 -2.58 -16.96
CA PRO A 145 -5.66 -2.64 -18.14
C PRO A 145 -4.95 -2.09 -19.37
N LYS A 146 -5.10 -2.77 -20.50
CA LYS A 146 -4.53 -2.35 -21.79
C LYS A 146 -4.99 -0.95 -22.20
N ASP A 147 -6.23 -0.63 -21.89
CA ASP A 147 -6.86 0.61 -22.29
C ASP A 147 -6.82 1.66 -21.15
N LEU A 148 -5.93 1.51 -20.16
CA LEU A 148 -5.76 2.51 -19.10
C LEU A 148 -5.30 3.84 -19.72
N PRO A 149 -6.10 4.93 -19.62
CA PRO A 149 -5.74 6.22 -20.22
C PRO A 149 -4.46 6.81 -19.63
N SER A 150 -3.74 7.61 -20.43
CA SER A 150 -2.59 8.38 -19.96
C SER A 150 -2.97 9.42 -18.92
N CYS A 151 -2.11 9.58 -17.92
CA CYS A 151 -2.22 10.65 -16.94
C CYS A 151 -2.06 12.05 -17.56
N PRO A 152 -2.66 13.09 -16.95
CA PRO A 152 -2.39 14.46 -17.36
C PRO A 152 -0.92 14.85 -17.12
N PRO A 153 -0.45 16.00 -17.65
CA PRO A 153 0.85 16.55 -17.29
C PRO A 153 0.97 16.71 -15.77
N GLY A 154 2.05 16.18 -15.19
CA GLY A 154 2.26 16.15 -13.73
C GLY A 154 1.73 14.88 -13.04
N GLY A 155 1.27 13.88 -13.80
CA GLY A 155 0.92 12.57 -13.28
C GLY A 155 -0.50 12.44 -12.73
N CYS A 156 -0.79 11.28 -12.16
CA CYS A 156 -2.04 10.94 -11.47
C CYS A 156 -1.76 10.55 -10.02
N THR A 157 -2.81 10.52 -9.20
CA THR A 157 -2.74 9.97 -7.84
C THR A 157 -3.31 8.55 -7.82
N CYS A 158 -2.59 7.62 -7.21
CA CYS A 158 -3.07 6.26 -6.94
C CYS A 158 -3.25 6.02 -5.43
N ALA A 159 -4.11 5.07 -5.09
CA ALA A 159 -4.30 4.59 -3.72
C ALA A 159 -4.33 3.05 -3.69
N TRP A 160 -3.79 2.47 -2.61
CA TRP A 160 -3.84 1.04 -2.32
C TRP A 160 -4.73 0.78 -1.12
N GLY A 161 -5.52 -0.30 -1.16
CA GLY A 161 -6.41 -0.72 -0.07
C GLY A 161 -6.89 -2.16 -0.20
#